data_AF-A0A554G7U2-F1
#
_entry.id   AF-A0A554G7U2-F1
#
_cell.length_a   1.000
_cell.length_b   1.000
_cell.length_c   1.000
_cell.angle_alpha   90.00
_cell.angle_beta   90.00
_cell.angle_gamma   90.00
#
_symmetry.space_group_name_H-M   'P 1'
#
loop_
_entity.id
_entity.type
_entity.pdbx_description
1 polymer ?
#
loop_
_entity_poly.entity_id
_entity_poly.type
_entity_poly.pdbx_seq_one_letter_code
_entity_poly.pdbx_strand_id
1 'polypeptide(L)' 'MENLTMPSETPVSRDNEGWVVRVKVAGRVQEVRCTSENQARYFAAVLSFNAARPSRLRN' A
#
# COMPACT_ATOMS: atom_id res chain seq x y z
N MET A 1 0.51 -25.36 -13.73
CA MET A 1 -0.51 -24.30 -13.57
C MET A 1 0.20 -22.98 -13.78
N GLU A 2 0.01 -22.43 -14.96
CA GLU A 2 0.63 -21.19 -15.41
C GLU A 2 -0.09 -19.98 -14.77
N ASN A 3 0.70 -18.93 -14.56
CA ASN A 3 0.29 -17.53 -14.69
C ASN A 3 -0.58 -16.88 -13.59
N LEU A 4 0.08 -16.22 -12.63
CA LEU A 4 -0.42 -14.98 -12.01
C LEU A 4 0.71 -13.95 -11.92
N THR A 5 1.33 -13.62 -13.06
CA THR A 5 1.88 -12.28 -13.24
C THR A 5 0.68 -11.35 -13.36
N MET A 6 0.16 -10.82 -12.25
CA MET A 6 -0.69 -9.63 -12.29
C MET A 6 0.20 -8.42 -12.09
N PRO A 7 0.58 -7.68 -13.16
CA PRO A 7 1.19 -6.38 -13.04
C PRO A 7 0.07 -5.39 -12.71
N SER A 8 -0.33 -5.37 -11.45
CA SER A 8 -1.07 -4.25 -10.91
C SER A 8 -0.64 -4.13 -9.47
N GLU A 9 0.40 -3.31 -9.24
CA GLU A 9 0.77 -2.83 -7.91
C GLU A 9 -0.33 -1.89 -7.38
N THR A 10 -1.59 -2.32 -7.44
CA THR A 10 -2.64 -1.65 -6.70
C THR A 10 -2.25 -1.80 -5.24
N PRO A 11 -2.06 -0.68 -4.51
CA PRO A 11 -1.61 -0.72 -3.13
C PRO A 11 -2.62 -1.40 -2.22
N VAL A 12 -3.82 -1.75 -2.68
CA VAL A 12 -4.87 -2.44 -1.94
C VAL A 12 -5.04 -3.86 -2.47
N SER A 13 -5.05 -4.84 -1.57
CA SER A 13 -5.32 -6.26 -1.83
C SER A 13 -6.36 -6.77 -0.82
N ARG A 14 -7.18 -7.75 -1.21
CA ARG A 14 -8.11 -8.41 -0.27
C ARG A 14 -7.45 -9.67 0.28
N ASP A 15 -7.55 -9.87 1.58
CA ASP A 15 -7.08 -11.06 2.30
C ASP A 15 -8.28 -11.82 2.90
N ASN A 16 -8.06 -13.03 3.41
CA ASN A 16 -9.13 -13.86 4.01
C ASN A 16 -9.77 -13.18 5.22
N GLU A 17 -9.02 -12.34 5.93
CA GLU A 17 -9.48 -11.66 7.16
C GLU A 17 -9.88 -10.19 6.93
N GLY A 18 -9.75 -9.66 5.71
CA GLY A 18 -10.07 -8.26 5.43
C GLY A 18 -9.36 -7.67 4.22
N TRP A 19 -8.89 -6.44 4.35
CA TRP A 19 -8.18 -5.70 3.32
C TRP A 19 -6.77 -5.37 3.76
N VAL A 20 -5.81 -5.43 2.85
CA VAL A 20 -4.40 -5.20 3.10
C VAL A 20 -3.91 -4.13 2.15
N VAL A 21 -3.23 -3.12 2.70
CA VAL A 21 -2.61 -2.05 1.94
C VAL A 21 -1.10 -2.23 1.99
N ARG A 22 -0.45 -2.35 0.83
CA ARG A 22 1.01 -2.45 0.68
C ARG A 22 1.52 -1.27 -0.13
N VAL A 23 2.32 -0.41 0.51
CA VAL A 23 2.94 0.74 -0.17
C VAL A 23 4.44 0.70 0.04
N LYS A 24 5.21 0.88 -1.05
CA LYS A 24 6.66 1.00 -1.00
C LYS A 24 7.05 2.46 -0.82
N VAL A 25 7.66 2.79 0.33
CA VAL A 25 8.11 4.13 0.69
C VAL A 25 9.61 4.10 0.94
N ALA A 26 10.39 4.90 0.20
CA ALA A 26 11.84 5.03 0.37
C ALA A 26 12.59 3.68 0.45
N GLY A 27 12.18 2.70 -0.36
CA GLY A 27 12.79 1.35 -0.40
C GLY A 27 12.27 0.38 0.66
N ARG A 28 11.37 0.80 1.56
CA ARG A 28 10.73 -0.06 2.56
C ARG A 28 9.26 -0.29 2.22
N VAL A 29 8.77 -1.50 2.45
CA VAL A 29 7.34 -1.83 2.29
C VAL A 29 6.64 -1.60 3.62
N GLN A 30 5.58 -0.78 3.61
CA GLN A 30 4.65 -0.64 4.73
C GLN A 30 3.38 -1.42 4.39
N GLU A 31 2.97 -2.28 5.32
CA GLU A 31 1.73 -3.06 5.24
C GLU A 31 0.74 -2.57 6.30
N VAL A 32 -0.49 -2.27 5.89
CA VAL A 32 -1.58 -1.87 6.79
C VAL A 32 -2.76 -2.79 6.57
N ARG A 33 -3.29 -3.39 7.64
CA ARG A 33 -4.51 -4.20 7.60
C ARG A 33 -5.73 -3.33 7.92
N CYS A 34 -6.79 -3.55 7.18
CA CYS A 34 -8.04 -2.80 7.23
C CYS A 34 -9.22 -3.76 7.25
N THR A 35 -10.29 -3.39 7.95
CA THR A 35 -11.51 -4.20 8.02
C THR A 35 -12.47 -3.94 6.87
N SER A 36 -12.31 -2.81 6.17
CA SER A 36 -13.19 -2.37 5.09
C SER A 36 -12.41 -1.84 3.88
N GLU A 37 -12.98 -2.01 2.69
CA GLU A 37 -12.38 -1.55 1.43
C GLU A 37 -12.14 -0.04 1.40
N ASN A 38 -13.12 0.74 1.88
CA ASN A 38 -13.01 2.19 1.96
C ASN A 38 -11.84 2.64 2.85
N GLN A 39 -11.61 1.94 3.96
CA GLN A 39 -10.49 2.22 4.85
C GLN A 39 -9.16 1.92 4.15
N ALA A 40 -9.08 0.79 3.44
CA ALA A 40 -7.90 0.42 2.68
C ALA A 40 -7.59 1.42 1.54
N ARG A 41 -8.61 1.87 0.80
CA ARG A 41 -8.46 2.91 -0.23
C ARG A 41 -8.01 4.24 0.34
N TYR A 42 -8.54 4.64 1.50
CA TYR A 42 -8.09 5.85 2.21
C TYR A 42 -6.61 5.76 2.58
N PHE A 43 -6.18 4.66 3.19
CA PHE A 43 -4.77 4.46 3.56
C PHE A 43 -3.86 4.38 2.35
N ALA A 44 -4.27 3.69 1.28
CA ALA A 44 -3.53 3.66 0.04
C ALA A 44 -3.27 5.06 -0.52
N ALA A 45 -4.28 5.93 -0.55
CA ALA A 45 -4.12 7.31 -0.99
C ALA A 45 -3.16 8.09 -0.07
N VAL A 46 -3.41 8.09 1.25
CA VAL A 46 -2.60 8.84 2.22
C VAL A 46 -1.14 8.40 2.22
N LEU A 47 -0.88 7.09 2.19
CA LEU A 47 0.46 6.53 2.18
C LEU A 47 1.18 6.81 0.86
N SER A 48 0.48 6.79 -0.27
CA SER A 48 1.06 7.13 -1.58
C SER A 48 1.49 8.61 -1.65
N PHE A 49 0.70 9.52 -1.07
CA PHE A 49 1.06 10.94 -0.99
C PHE A 49 2.18 11.23 0.03
N ASN A 50 2.22 10.49 1.16
CA ASN A 50 3.31 10.59 2.12
C ASN A 50 4.61 9.97 1.60
N ALA A 51 4.53 8.92 0.79
CA ALA A 51 5.69 8.32 0.14
C ALA A 51 6.46 9.30 -0.75
N ALA A 52 5.74 10.28 -1.32
CA ALA A 52 6.28 11.31 -2.19
C ALA A 52 6.90 12.50 -1.45
N ARG A 53 6.85 12.57 -0.11
CA ARG A 53 7.64 13.55 0.64
C ARG A 53 9.03 12.96 0.92
N PRO A 54 10.06 13.30 0.13
CA PRO A 54 11.41 13.05 0.59
C PRO A 54 11.58 13.82 1.91
N SER A 55 12.02 13.15 2.97
CA SER A 55 12.47 13.84 4.18
C SER A 55 13.75 14.61 3.85
N ARG A 56 13.65 15.72 3.11
CA ARG A 56 14.72 16.72 2.96
C ARG A 56 14.80 17.60 4.20
N LEU A 57 14.84 16.97 5.36
CA LEU A 57 15.08 17.66 6.61
C LEU A 57 15.85 16.72 7.53
N ARG A 58 17.16 16.65 7.30
CA ARG A 58 18.08 16.54 8.42
C ARG A 58 19.37 17.30 8.12
N ASN A 59 19.47 18.38 8.90
CA ASN A 59 20.52 19.35 9.16
C ASN A 59 21.95 18.86 9.01
#